data_AF-A0A7X7BQZ7-F1
#
_entry.id   AF-A0A7X7BQZ7-F1
#
_cell.length_a   1.000
_cell.length_b   1.000
_cell.length_c   1.000
_cell.angle_alpha   90.00
_cell.angle_beta   90.00
_cell.angle_gamma   90.00
#
_symmetry.space_group_name_H-M   'P 1'
#
loop_
_entity.id
_entity.type
_entity.pdbx_description
1 polymer ?
#
loop_
_entity_poly.entity_id
_entity_poly.type
_entity_poly.pdbx_seq_one_letter_code
_entity_poly.pdbx_strand_id
1 'polypeptide(L)'
;MVNILKKLYNDDKRELKKFEKIAAKVESHADEMSKLSDEQLQAKTPEFRDRIKKGESLDDLLPEAFAVAREGAKRVLGLYPFHVQILGGIALHYG
;
A
#
# COMPACT_ATOMS: atom_id res chain seq x y z
N MET A 1 -36.86 5.77 -5.35
CA MET A 1 -35.57 6.07 -6.00
C MET A 1 -34.46 6.55 -5.07
N VAL A 2 -34.75 7.17 -3.90
CA VAL A 2 -33.71 7.61 -2.94
C VAL A 2 -32.85 6.45 -2.40
N ASN A 3 -33.41 5.24 -2.27
CA ASN A 3 -32.69 4.08 -1.71
C ASN A 3 -31.58 3.50 -2.60
N ILE A 4 -31.63 3.67 -3.94
CA ILE A 4 -30.61 3.12 -4.84
C ILE A 4 -29.37 4.02 -4.83
N LEU A 5 -29.56 5.34 -4.90
CA LEU A 5 -28.48 6.33 -4.77
C LEU A 5 -27.78 6.23 -3.40
N LYS A 6 -28.56 6.01 -2.33
CA LYS A 6 -28.01 5.82 -0.98
C LYS A 6 -27.23 4.50 -0.82
N LYS A 7 -27.56 3.47 -1.61
CA LYS A 7 -26.87 2.17 -1.62
C LYS A 7 -25.52 2.29 -2.33
N LEU A 8 -25.48 2.94 -3.50
CA LEU A 8 -24.24 3.23 -4.24
C LEU A 8 -23.26 4.07 -3.39
N TYR A 9 -23.73 5.15 -2.75
CA TYR A 9 -22.89 5.98 -1.88
C TYR A 9 -22.36 5.25 -0.62
N ASN A 10 -23.06 4.21 -0.15
CA ASN A 10 -22.62 3.44 1.00
C ASN A 10 -21.56 2.39 0.65
N ASP A 11 -21.51 1.93 -0.61
CA ASP A 11 -20.48 0.99 -1.07
C ASP A 11 -19.10 1.68 -1.10
N ASP A 12 -19.02 2.94 -1.53
CA ASP A 12 -17.79 3.75 -1.49
C ASP A 12 -17.22 3.88 -0.06
N LYS A 13 -18.10 4.10 0.93
CA LYS A 13 -17.69 4.17 2.34
C LYS A 13 -17.12 2.85 2.86
N ARG A 14 -17.60 1.72 2.34
CA ARG A 14 -17.14 0.39 2.76
C ARG A 14 -15.78 0.09 2.16
N GLU A 15 -15.58 0.37 0.88
CA GLU A 15 -14.27 0.21 0.22
C GLU A 15 -13.23 1.14 0.83
N LEU A 16 -13.58 2.41 1.06
CA LEU A 16 -12.69 3.35 1.73
C LEU A 16 -12.25 2.82 3.11
N LYS A 17 -13.18 2.27 3.91
CA LYS A 17 -12.83 1.64 5.20
C LYS A 17 -11.89 0.44 5.06
N LYS A 18 -11.91 -0.31 3.96
CA LYS A 18 -10.94 -1.38 3.71
C LYS A 18 -9.58 -0.78 3.37
N PHE A 19 -9.55 0.22 2.49
CA PHE A 19 -8.31 0.87 2.07
C PHE A 19 -7.62 1.57 3.24
N GLU A 20 -8.38 2.21 4.13
CA GLU A 20 -7.89 2.78 5.40
C GLU A 20 -7.17 1.74 6.26
N LYS A 21 -7.71 0.53 6.37
CA LYS A 21 -7.05 -0.56 7.13
C LYS A 21 -5.75 -1.01 6.46
N ILE A 22 -5.72 -1.05 5.13
CA ILE A 22 -4.54 -1.43 4.37
C ILE A 22 -3.48 -0.33 4.46
N ALA A 23 -3.86 0.94 4.31
CA ALA A 23 -2.99 2.09 4.49
C ALA A 23 -2.38 2.11 5.90
N ALA A 24 -3.17 1.86 6.94
CA ALA A 24 -2.64 1.75 8.31
C ALA A 24 -1.56 0.66 8.45
N LYS A 25 -1.70 -0.48 7.74
CA LYS A 25 -0.66 -1.51 7.69
C LYS A 25 0.60 -1.03 6.95
N VAL A 26 0.44 -0.33 5.82
CA VAL A 26 1.58 0.30 5.11
C VAL A 26 2.35 1.22 6.06
N GLU A 27 1.65 2.07 6.79
CA GLU A 27 2.28 3.02 7.72
C GLU A 27 2.93 2.33 8.91
N SER A 28 2.41 1.19 9.35
CA SER A 28 3.02 0.40 10.44
C SER A 28 4.41 -0.15 10.10
N HIS A 29 4.72 -0.35 8.81
CA HIS A 29 6.05 -0.77 8.35
C HIS A 29 7.06 0.39 8.23
N ALA A 30 6.66 1.64 8.46
CA ALA A 30 7.52 2.81 8.21
C ALA A 30 8.84 2.77 9.02
N ASP A 31 8.76 2.37 10.29
CA ASP A 31 9.94 2.27 11.17
C ASP A 31 10.89 1.18 10.68
N GLU A 32 10.37 0.00 10.31
CA GLU A 32 11.15 -1.11 9.76
C GLU A 32 11.88 -0.72 8.47
N MET A 33 11.17 -0.10 7.52
CA MET A 33 11.76 0.32 6.24
C MET A 33 12.81 1.42 6.43
N SER A 34 12.61 2.34 7.38
CA SER A 34 13.55 3.43 7.66
C SER A 34 14.91 2.93 8.19
N LYS A 35 14.93 1.77 8.84
CA LYS A 35 16.14 1.15 9.41
C LYS A 35 16.97 0.40 8.38
N LEU A 36 16.43 0.12 7.20
CA LEU A 36 17.14 -0.58 6.14
C LEU A 36 18.16 0.33 5.47
N SER A 37 19.32 -0.21 5.12
CA SER A 37 20.24 0.41 4.13
C SER A 37 19.61 0.45 2.74
N ASP A 38 20.20 1.21 1.82
CA ASP A 38 19.72 1.29 0.44
C ASP A 38 19.81 -0.07 -0.25
N GLU A 39 20.87 -0.84 0.00
CA GLU A 39 21.05 -2.18 -0.53
C GLU A 39 19.98 -3.14 0.01
N GLN A 40 19.67 -3.06 1.30
CA GLN A 40 18.61 -3.87 1.92
C GLN A 40 17.22 -3.50 1.40
N LEU A 41 16.94 -2.20 1.22
CA LEU A 41 15.67 -1.74 0.68
C LEU A 41 15.50 -2.16 -0.79
N GLN A 42 16.57 -2.13 -1.59
CA GLN A 42 16.56 -2.65 -2.96
C GLN A 42 16.35 -4.17 -2.99
N ALA A 43 16.95 -4.92 -2.06
CA ALA A 43 16.82 -6.37 -1.95
C ALA A 43 15.39 -6.85 -1.65
N LYS A 44 14.50 -5.97 -1.17
CA LYS A 44 13.06 -6.27 -1.04
C LYS A 44 12.41 -6.63 -2.38
N THR A 45 12.86 -6.03 -3.49
CA THR A 45 12.28 -6.31 -4.82
C THR A 45 12.45 -7.78 -5.24
N PRO A 46 13.67 -8.35 -5.28
CA PRO A 46 13.83 -9.77 -5.57
C PRO A 46 13.17 -10.67 -4.52
N GLU A 47 13.16 -10.28 -3.23
CA GLU A 47 12.43 -11.00 -2.18
C GLU A 47 10.94 -11.15 -2.51
N PHE A 48 10.26 -10.05 -2.88
CA PHE A 48 8.84 -10.06 -3.26
C PHE A 48 8.60 -10.91 -4.51
N ARG A 49 9.48 -10.85 -5.51
CA ARG A 49 9.36 -11.71 -6.71
C ARG A 49 9.42 -13.18 -6.35
N ASP A 50 10.29 -13.57 -5.42
CA ASP A 50 10.41 -14.96 -4.99
C ASP A 50 9.23 -15.41 -4.12
N ARG A 51 8.67 -14.51 -3.32
CA ARG A 51 7.44 -14.74 -2.56
C ARG A 51 6.23 -14.97 -3.46
N ILE A 52 6.07 -14.18 -4.52
CA ILE A 52 5.02 -14.40 -5.54
C ILE A 52 5.19 -15.77 -6.20
N LYS A 53 6.41 -16.16 -6.59
CA LYS A 53 6.67 -17.49 -7.17
C LYS A 53 6.29 -18.64 -6.23
N LYS A 54 6.35 -18.40 -4.91
CA LYS A 54 5.95 -19.37 -3.87
C LYS A 54 4.44 -19.37 -3.59
N GLY A 55 3.66 -18.54 -4.29
CA GLY A 55 2.20 -18.52 -4.24
C GLY A 55 1.60 -17.41 -3.39
N GLU A 56 2.40 -16.47 -2.87
CA GLU A 56 1.89 -15.30 -2.18
C GLU A 56 1.21 -14.33 -3.16
N SER A 57 0.05 -13.78 -2.79
CA SER A 57 -0.70 -12.90 -3.68
C SER A 57 -0.16 -11.47 -3.66
N LEU A 58 -0.50 -10.67 -4.68
CA LEU A 58 -0.16 -9.24 -4.69
C LEU A 58 -0.83 -8.49 -3.54
N ASP A 59 -2.03 -8.90 -3.14
CA ASP A 59 -2.78 -8.31 -2.04
C ASP A 59 -2.09 -8.55 -0.68
N ASP A 60 -1.50 -9.73 -0.50
CA ASP A 60 -0.73 -10.06 0.70
C ASP A 60 0.54 -9.21 0.80
N LEU A 61 1.19 -8.97 -0.33
CA LEU A 61 2.41 -8.16 -0.42
C LEU A 61 2.17 -6.66 -0.38
N LEU A 62 0.96 -6.19 -0.71
CA LEU A 62 0.68 -4.79 -0.93
C LEU A 62 1.16 -3.90 0.22
N PRO A 63 0.86 -4.18 1.51
CA PRO A 63 1.26 -3.30 2.60
C PRO A 63 2.78 -3.08 2.68
N GLU A 64 3.54 -4.15 2.53
CA GLU A 64 4.99 -4.13 2.62
C GLU A 64 5.62 -3.51 1.37
N ALA A 65 5.12 -3.87 0.18
CA ALA A 65 5.58 -3.32 -1.09
C ALA A 65 5.36 -1.80 -1.17
N PHE A 66 4.20 -1.32 -0.70
CA PHE A 66 3.93 0.11 -0.63
C PHE A 66 4.82 0.81 0.38
N ALA A 67 5.12 0.20 1.53
CA ALA A 67 6.04 0.77 2.52
C ALA A 67 7.46 0.91 1.95
N VAL A 68 7.94 -0.11 1.22
CA VAL A 68 9.23 -0.07 0.51
C VAL A 68 9.25 1.05 -0.53
N ALA A 69 8.21 1.15 -1.37
CA ALA A 69 8.11 2.22 -2.37
C ALA A 69 8.02 3.61 -1.74
N ARG A 70 7.32 3.75 -0.60
CA ARG A 70 7.17 5.01 0.15
C ARG A 70 8.51 5.47 0.72
N GLU A 71 9.29 4.57 1.31
CA GLU A 71 10.64 4.87 1.79
C GLU A 71 11.59 5.17 0.62
N GLY A 72 11.50 4.41 -0.48
CA GLY A 72 12.27 4.67 -1.70
C GLY A 72 12.02 6.06 -2.28
N ALA A 73 10.76 6.50 -2.34
CA ALA A 73 10.40 7.85 -2.78
C ALA A 73 11.01 8.94 -1.88
N LYS A 74 11.02 8.74 -0.56
CA LYS A 74 11.66 9.67 0.38
C LYS A 74 13.16 9.77 0.15
N ARG A 75 13.85 8.65 -0.08
CA ARG A 75 15.30 8.64 -0.30
C ARG A 75 15.70 9.25 -1.64
N VAL A 76 14.96 8.93 -2.70
CA VAL A 76 15.31 9.34 -4.07
C VAL A 76 14.80 10.76 -4.39
N LEU A 77 13.60 11.10 -3.96
CA LEU A 77 12.92 12.35 -4.33
C LEU A 77 12.85 13.36 -3.18
N GLY A 78 13.18 12.97 -1.94
CA GLY A 78 12.94 13.79 -0.76
C GLY A 78 11.45 13.94 -0.40
N LEU A 79 10.56 13.20 -1.06
CA LEU A 79 9.11 13.25 -0.87
C LEU A 79 8.61 11.96 -0.24
N TYR A 80 7.89 12.07 0.87
CA TYR A 80 7.29 10.92 1.53
C TYR A 80 5.78 10.89 1.25
N PRO A 81 5.28 9.92 0.46
CA PRO A 81 3.87 9.86 0.10
C PRO A 81 2.93 9.99 1.30
N PHE A 82 1.95 10.88 1.19
CA PHE A 82 0.94 11.12 2.22
C PHE A 82 -0.05 9.95 2.32
N HIS A 83 -0.75 9.88 3.44
CA HIS A 83 -1.78 8.86 3.68
C HIS A 83 -2.82 8.78 2.54
N VAL A 84 -3.29 9.93 2.04
CA VAL A 84 -4.23 9.98 0.90
C VAL A 84 -3.66 9.47 -0.41
N GLN A 85 -2.33 9.57 -0.61
CA GLN A 85 -1.67 9.01 -1.80
C GLN A 85 -1.54 7.49 -1.69
N ILE A 86 -1.34 6.96 -0.47
CA ILE A 86 -1.40 5.52 -0.20
C ILE A 86 -2.80 4.99 -0.51
N LEU A 87 -3.85 5.64 0.01
CA LEU A 87 -5.24 5.30 -0.30
C LEU A 87 -5.52 5.31 -1.80
N GLY A 88 -5.06 6.35 -2.51
CA GLY A 88 -5.19 6.45 -3.96
C GLY A 88 -4.48 5.31 -4.69
N GLY A 89 -3.25 4.96 -4.29
CA GLY A 89 -2.53 3.82 -4.87
C GLY A 89 -3.19 2.47 -4.59
N ILE A 90 -3.76 2.29 -3.40
CA ILE A 90 -4.56 1.09 -3.07
C ILE A 90 -5.81 1.02 -3.96
N ALA A 91 -6.51 2.14 -4.15
CA ALA A 91 -7.67 2.18 -5.03
C ALA A 91 -7.29 1.78 -6.47
N LEU A 92 -6.18 2.32 -7.01
CA LEU A 92 -5.68 1.95 -8.34
C LEU A 92 -5.33 0.46 -8.46
N HIS A 93 -4.85 -0.17 -7.39
CA HIS A 93 -4.56 -1.61 -7.36
C HIS A 93 -5.85 -2.46 -7.45
N TYR A 94 -6.93 -2.02 -6.80
CA TYR A 94 -8.20 -2.75 -6.77
C TYR A 94 -9.14 -2.47 -7.95
N GLY A 95 -8.79 -1.53 -8.83
CA GLY A 95 -9.57 -1.14 -10.03
C GLY A 95 -10.80 -0.30 -9.72
#